data_AF-A0A7W8NE24-F1
#
_entry.id   AF-A0A7W8NE24-F1
#
_cell.length_a   1.000
_cell.length_b   1.000
_cell.length_c   1.000
_cell.angle_alpha   90.00
_cell.angle_beta   90.00
_cell.angle_gamma   90.00
#
_symmetry.space_group_name_H-M   'P 1'
#
loop_
_entity.id
_entity.type
_entity.pdbx_description
1 polymer ?
#
loop_
_entity_poly.entity_id
_entity_poly.type
_entity_poly.pdbx_seq_one_letter_code
_entity_poly.pdbx_strand_id
1 'polypeptide(L)'
;MRTIVRSESVAGLALTVRITFDGGKAHGTIALGNDVPGGDGIWVQASSMDDAVTEIMTQVRQLAMNCYEQYRMADLRNSAVQFLLPVSESGHASAFDCWLLNRLIARCPAFQVDWTPLPGSAANFRLVCEGLLISVEVASAHNPQTICSGIVTAIDAYTVMTVVRGLMRQLPASVSEAAD
;
A
#
# COMPACT_ATOMS: atom_id res chain seq x y z
N MET A 1 20.71 8.40 -18.53
CA MET A 1 19.70 7.55 -17.86
C MET A 1 19.92 6.10 -18.27
N ARG A 2 19.98 5.16 -17.32
CA ARG A 2 20.10 3.71 -17.57
C ARG A 2 18.95 2.97 -16.87
N THR A 3 18.42 1.94 -17.50
CA THR A 3 17.31 1.15 -16.94
C THR A 3 17.64 -0.33 -16.96
N ILE A 4 17.34 -1.04 -15.87
CA ILE A 4 17.47 -2.49 -15.74
C ILE A 4 16.15 -3.06 -15.26
N VAL A 5 15.79 -4.24 -15.76
CA VAL A 5 14.67 -5.03 -15.26
C VAL A 5 15.21 -6.30 -14.59
N ARG A 6 14.65 -6.63 -13.43
CA ARG A 6 14.94 -7.86 -12.67
C ARG A 6 13.63 -8.56 -12.38
N SER A 7 13.62 -9.87 -12.62
CA SER A 7 12.54 -10.75 -12.18
C SER A 7 13.05 -11.58 -11.02
N GLU A 8 12.27 -11.69 -9.96
CA GLU A 8 12.63 -12.41 -8.75
C GLU A 8 11.42 -13.14 -8.19
N SER A 9 11.65 -14.17 -7.38
CA SER A 9 10.61 -14.84 -6.61
C SER A 9 10.96 -14.78 -5.13
N VAL A 10 10.12 -14.15 -4.32
CA VAL A 10 10.32 -14.03 -2.86
C VAL A 10 9.13 -14.68 -2.15
N ALA A 11 9.37 -15.74 -1.37
CA ALA A 11 8.31 -16.55 -0.74
C ALA A 11 7.20 -17.01 -1.72
N GLY A 12 7.55 -17.26 -2.99
CA GLY A 12 6.60 -17.62 -4.05
C GLY A 12 5.86 -16.44 -4.69
N LEU A 13 6.11 -15.21 -4.24
CA LEU A 13 5.66 -13.99 -4.90
C LEU A 13 6.55 -13.73 -6.12
N ALA A 14 5.97 -13.86 -7.32
CA ALA A 14 6.66 -13.45 -8.55
C ALA A 14 6.70 -11.92 -8.64
N LEU A 15 7.90 -11.35 -8.69
CA LEU A 15 8.17 -9.92 -8.71
C LEU A 15 8.87 -9.54 -10.00
N THR A 16 8.47 -8.41 -10.58
CA THR A 16 9.24 -7.73 -11.61
C THR A 16 9.58 -6.33 -11.12
N VAL A 17 10.88 -6.03 -11.01
CA VAL A 17 11.41 -4.75 -10.57
C VAL A 17 12.08 -4.06 -11.74
N ARG A 18 11.62 -2.86 -12.09
CA ARG A 18 12.24 -2.00 -13.08
C ARG A 18 12.96 -0.85 -12.37
N ILE A 19 14.27 -0.80 -12.51
CA ILE A 19 15.16 0.16 -11.86
C ILE A 19 15.67 1.16 -12.90
N THR A 20 15.44 2.44 -12.67
CA THR A 20 15.93 3.54 -13.50
C THR A 20 16.94 4.37 -12.72
N PHE A 21 18.10 4.62 -13.30
CA PHE A 21 19.20 5.39 -12.70
C PHE A 21 19.55 6.62 -13.54
N ASP A 22 19.68 7.76 -12.87
CA ASP A 22 19.88 9.08 -13.49
C ASP A 22 21.23 9.73 -13.18
N GLY A 23 22.17 9.01 -12.56
CA GLY A 23 23.51 9.54 -12.26
C GLY A 23 23.65 10.13 -10.86
N GLY A 24 22.92 9.58 -9.89
CA GLY A 24 22.98 9.93 -8.48
C GLY A 24 21.75 9.45 -7.71
N LYS A 25 20.61 9.29 -8.41
CA LYS A 25 19.36 8.77 -7.87
C LYS A 25 18.92 7.55 -8.65
N ALA A 26 18.29 6.61 -7.95
CA ALA A 26 17.62 5.49 -8.58
C ALA A 26 16.16 5.39 -8.13
N HIS A 27 15.32 4.89 -9.04
CA HIS A 27 13.91 4.63 -8.82
C HIS A 27 13.56 3.21 -9.25
N GLY A 28 13.03 2.41 -8.32
CA GLY A 28 12.55 1.06 -8.53
C GLY A 28 11.03 1.02 -8.57
N THR A 29 10.45 0.62 -9.70
CA THR A 29 9.01 0.33 -9.82
C THR A 29 8.78 -1.18 -9.77
N ILE A 30 7.71 -1.60 -9.11
CA ILE A 30 7.47 -3.00 -8.75
C ILE A 30 6.14 -3.45 -9.34
N ALA A 31 6.13 -4.63 -9.94
CA ALA A 31 4.92 -5.37 -10.32
C ALA A 31 4.94 -6.76 -9.65
N LEU A 32 3.78 -7.20 -9.15
CA LEU A 32 3.59 -8.54 -8.58
C LEU A 32 2.75 -9.39 -9.55
N GLY A 33 3.25 -10.57 -9.92
CA GLY A 33 2.58 -11.47 -10.87
C GLY A 33 2.36 -10.83 -12.24
N ASN A 34 1.09 -10.83 -12.69
CA ASN A 34 0.66 -10.22 -13.95
C ASN A 34 0.11 -8.80 -13.77
N ASP A 35 0.15 -8.26 -12.55
CA ASP A 35 -0.42 -6.95 -12.27
C ASP A 35 0.43 -5.85 -12.92
N VAL A 36 -0.24 -4.79 -13.37
CA VAL A 36 0.44 -3.57 -13.84
C VAL A 36 1.24 -3.00 -12.67
N PRO A 37 2.48 -2.48 -12.87
CA PRO A 37 3.20 -1.79 -11.82
C PRO A 37 2.27 -0.74 -11.17
N GLY A 38 1.97 -0.93 -9.88
CA GLY A 38 1.00 -0.16 -9.14
C GLY A 38 1.64 0.50 -7.93
N GLY A 39 1.23 1.72 -7.61
CA GLY A 39 1.71 2.47 -6.46
C GLY A 39 3.05 3.17 -6.65
N ASP A 40 3.47 3.90 -5.62
CA ASP A 40 4.75 4.60 -5.60
C ASP A 40 5.91 3.61 -5.53
N GLY A 41 6.94 3.83 -6.35
CA GLY A 41 8.15 3.02 -6.35
C GLY A 41 9.12 3.36 -5.21
N ILE A 42 10.19 2.59 -5.11
CA ILE A 42 11.26 2.78 -4.12
C ILE A 42 12.28 3.76 -4.69
N TRP A 43 12.64 4.79 -3.93
CA TRP A 43 13.67 5.75 -4.28
C TRP A 43 14.90 5.57 -3.40
N VAL A 44 16.08 5.54 -4.03
CA VAL A 44 17.37 5.47 -3.32
C VAL A 44 18.36 6.47 -3.90
N GLN A 45 19.28 6.93 -3.08
CA GLN A 45 20.45 7.71 -3.50
C GLN A 45 21.61 6.74 -3.67
N ALA A 46 22.22 6.72 -4.86
CA ALA A 46 23.26 5.73 -5.16
C ALA A 46 24.35 6.34 -6.05
N SER A 47 25.61 6.07 -5.70
CA SER A 47 26.77 6.51 -6.48
C SER A 47 27.00 5.69 -7.75
N SER A 48 26.48 4.47 -7.80
CA SER A 48 26.62 3.57 -8.95
C SER A 48 25.33 2.80 -9.26
N MET A 49 25.28 2.22 -10.45
CA MET A 49 24.15 1.37 -10.85
C MET A 49 24.08 0.09 -10.01
N ASP A 50 25.23 -0.50 -9.66
CA ASP A 50 25.26 -1.76 -8.91
C ASP A 50 24.84 -1.54 -7.45
N ASP A 51 25.21 -0.40 -6.86
CA ASP A 51 24.74 0.02 -5.54
C ASP A 51 23.22 0.23 -5.56
N ALA A 52 22.71 0.97 -6.55
CA ALA A 52 21.28 1.20 -6.73
C ALA A 52 20.49 -0.11 -6.86
N VAL A 53 20.99 -1.05 -7.67
CA VAL A 53 20.36 -2.36 -7.85
C VAL A 53 20.38 -3.14 -6.54
N THR A 54 21.52 -3.17 -5.85
CA THR A 54 21.66 -3.92 -4.59
C THR A 54 20.71 -3.38 -3.52
N GLU A 55 20.64 -2.06 -3.34
CA GLU A 55 19.81 -1.42 -2.34
C GLU A 55 18.32 -1.60 -2.63
N ILE A 56 17.87 -1.30 -3.85
CA ILE A 56 16.46 -1.48 -4.25
C ILE A 56 16.05 -2.94 -4.11
N MET A 57 16.83 -3.89 -4.63
CA MET A 57 16.47 -5.30 -4.54
C MET A 57 16.46 -5.82 -3.10
N THR A 58 17.32 -5.29 -2.21
CA THR A 58 17.31 -5.63 -0.79
C THR A 58 16.01 -5.17 -0.12
N GLN A 59 15.60 -3.92 -0.36
CA GLN A 59 14.33 -3.40 0.16
C GLN A 59 13.13 -4.16 -0.40
N VAL A 60 13.10 -4.46 -1.70
CA VAL A 60 12.05 -5.25 -2.35
C VAL A 60 11.89 -6.61 -1.68
N ARG A 61 13.00 -7.32 -1.42
CA ARG A 61 12.95 -8.64 -0.75
C ARG A 61 12.39 -8.55 0.66
N GLN A 62 12.81 -7.55 1.43
CA GLN A 62 12.32 -7.37 2.80
C GLN A 62 10.81 -7.07 2.81
N LEU A 63 10.35 -6.17 1.94
CA LEU A 63 8.94 -5.83 1.81
C LEU A 63 8.10 -7.02 1.33
N ALA A 64 8.61 -7.78 0.35
CA ALA A 64 7.94 -8.97 -0.14
C ALA A 64 7.80 -10.05 0.95
N MET A 65 8.85 -10.28 1.74
CA MET A 65 8.79 -11.21 2.87
C MET A 65 7.77 -10.76 3.93
N ASN A 66 7.81 -9.48 4.32
CA ASN A 66 6.85 -8.92 5.28
C ASN A 66 5.41 -9.04 4.76
N CYS A 67 5.19 -8.78 3.47
CA CYS A 67 3.90 -8.91 2.78
C CYS A 67 3.36 -10.33 2.84
N TYR A 68 4.21 -11.29 2.51
CA TYR A 68 3.87 -12.69 2.61
C TYR A 68 3.56 -13.12 4.05
N GLU A 69 4.37 -12.69 5.03
CA GLU A 69 4.16 -13.03 6.44
C GLU A 69 2.84 -12.47 6.98
N GLN A 70 2.50 -11.23 6.65
CA GLN A 70 1.23 -10.65 7.04
C GLN A 70 0.03 -11.38 6.44
N TYR A 71 0.09 -11.70 5.14
CA TYR A 71 -0.94 -12.52 4.49
C TYR A 71 -1.10 -13.86 5.22
N ARG A 72 0.02 -14.56 5.49
CA ARG A 72 0.01 -15.84 6.18
C ARG A 72 -0.56 -15.73 7.60
N MET A 73 -0.29 -14.65 8.32
CA MET A 73 -0.81 -14.44 9.68
C MET A 73 -2.31 -14.14 9.67
N ALA A 74 -2.79 -13.34 8.72
CA ALA A 74 -4.21 -13.05 8.55
C ALA A 74 -5.01 -14.32 8.24
N ASP A 75 -4.52 -15.11 7.26
CA ASP A 75 -5.14 -16.36 6.82
C ASP A 75 -5.25 -17.40 7.94
N LEU A 76 -4.23 -17.48 8.81
CA LEU A 76 -4.16 -18.49 9.86
C LEU A 76 -4.89 -18.12 11.16
N ARG A 77 -5.15 -16.83 11.45
CA ARG A 77 -5.48 -16.38 12.81
C ARG A 77 -6.59 -15.31 12.92
N ASN A 78 -7.34 -15.01 11.85
CA ASN A 78 -8.34 -13.91 11.85
C ASN A 78 -7.75 -12.60 12.43
N SER A 79 -6.48 -12.32 12.11
CA SER A 79 -5.73 -11.24 12.75
C SER A 79 -5.84 -9.93 11.97
N ALA A 80 -5.67 -8.82 12.69
CA ALA A 80 -5.49 -7.51 12.08
C ALA A 80 -4.16 -7.47 11.28
N VAL A 81 -4.24 -6.86 10.12
CA VAL A 81 -3.18 -6.63 9.14
C VAL A 81 -2.84 -5.14 9.15
N GLN A 82 -1.63 -4.77 8.75
CA GLN A 82 -1.23 -3.37 8.64
C GLN A 82 -0.60 -3.15 7.28
N PHE A 83 -0.99 -2.10 6.56
CA PHE A 83 -0.29 -1.80 5.30
C PHE A 83 1.21 -1.60 5.54
N LEU A 84 1.99 -2.20 4.65
CA LEU A 84 3.44 -2.34 4.79
C LEU A 84 4.18 -1.15 4.25
N LEU A 85 3.63 -0.54 3.21
CA LEU A 85 4.06 0.76 2.74
C LEU A 85 2.94 1.77 2.99
N PRO A 86 3.31 3.02 3.30
CA PRO A 86 2.34 4.09 3.27
C PRO A 86 1.69 4.14 1.89
N VAL A 87 0.39 4.37 1.87
CA VAL A 87 -0.33 4.78 0.67
C VAL A 87 0.40 6.01 0.09
N SER A 88 0.56 6.11 -1.22
CA SER A 88 1.18 7.31 -1.82
C SER A 88 0.50 8.60 -1.35
N GLU A 89 1.16 9.75 -1.49
CA GLU A 89 0.50 11.06 -1.29
C GLU A 89 -0.76 11.22 -2.17
N SER A 90 -0.81 10.49 -3.29
CA SER A 90 -1.97 10.43 -4.19
C SER A 90 -3.09 9.49 -3.72
N GLY A 91 -2.95 8.83 -2.57
CA GLY A 91 -3.94 7.90 -2.06
C GLY A 91 -3.94 6.54 -2.76
N HIS A 92 -2.87 6.16 -3.47
CA HIS A 92 -2.70 4.85 -4.12
C HIS A 92 -1.93 3.89 -3.22
N ALA A 93 -2.47 2.69 -3.00
CA ALA A 93 -1.75 1.65 -2.27
C ALA A 93 -0.52 1.19 -3.07
N SER A 94 0.54 0.79 -2.37
CA SER A 94 1.72 0.21 -3.01
C SER A 94 1.40 -1.10 -3.73
N ALA A 95 2.29 -1.57 -4.60
CA ALA A 95 2.13 -2.86 -5.26
C ALA A 95 1.95 -4.00 -4.24
N PHE A 96 2.72 -3.99 -3.15
CA PHE A 96 2.64 -5.00 -2.08
C PHE A 96 1.31 -4.94 -1.35
N ASP A 97 0.85 -3.74 -1.02
CA ASP A 97 -0.41 -3.52 -0.31
C ASP A 97 -1.62 -3.87 -1.16
N CYS A 98 -1.58 -3.55 -2.47
CA CYS A 98 -2.59 -3.99 -3.43
C CYS A 98 -2.65 -5.51 -3.52
N TRP A 99 -1.49 -6.17 -3.65
CA TRP A 99 -1.42 -7.63 -3.67
C TRP A 99 -1.98 -8.23 -2.37
N LEU A 100 -1.56 -7.71 -1.21
CA LEU A 100 -2.00 -8.17 0.09
C LEU A 100 -3.51 -8.03 0.24
N LEU A 101 -4.06 -6.84 0.00
CA LEU A 101 -5.49 -6.59 0.12
C LEU A 101 -6.30 -7.45 -0.84
N ASN A 102 -5.89 -7.60 -2.11
CA ASN A 102 -6.53 -8.49 -3.07
C ASN A 102 -6.54 -9.95 -2.60
N ARG A 103 -5.43 -10.41 -2.01
CA ARG A 103 -5.32 -11.79 -1.49
C ARG A 103 -6.20 -12.01 -0.27
N LEU A 104 -6.26 -11.04 0.63
CA LEU A 104 -7.14 -11.09 1.81
C LEU A 104 -8.62 -11.11 1.38
N ILE A 105 -9.04 -10.22 0.48
CA ILE A 105 -10.40 -10.19 -0.06
C ILE A 105 -10.78 -11.53 -0.70
N ALA A 106 -9.86 -12.13 -1.47
CA ALA A 106 -10.14 -13.35 -2.21
C ALA A 106 -10.11 -14.64 -1.36
N ARG A 107 -9.41 -14.65 -0.23
CA ARG A 107 -9.09 -15.89 0.49
C ARG A 107 -9.46 -15.90 1.96
N CYS A 108 -9.57 -14.74 2.60
CA CYS A 108 -9.86 -14.65 4.02
C CYS A 108 -11.33 -14.27 4.24
N PRO A 109 -12.12 -15.12 4.94
CA PRO A 109 -13.55 -14.84 5.17
C PRO A 109 -13.77 -13.66 6.13
N ALA A 110 -12.78 -13.33 6.95
CA ALA A 110 -12.75 -12.14 7.77
C ALA A 110 -11.31 -11.66 7.93
N PHE A 111 -11.10 -10.34 7.91
CA PHE A 111 -9.83 -9.72 8.23
C PHE A 111 -10.06 -8.26 8.62
N GLN A 112 -9.12 -7.69 9.37
CA GLN A 112 -9.11 -6.26 9.70
C GLN A 112 -7.81 -5.67 9.19
N VAL A 113 -7.85 -4.43 8.70
CA VAL A 113 -6.64 -3.60 8.62
C VAL A 113 -6.78 -2.51 9.66
N ASP A 114 -5.77 -2.40 10.53
CA ASP A 114 -5.76 -1.38 11.58
C ASP A 114 -5.62 0.04 11.01
N TRP A 115 -5.82 1.03 11.88
CA TRP A 115 -5.66 2.43 11.54
C TRP A 115 -4.30 2.69 10.90
N THR A 116 -4.34 2.93 9.59
CA THR A 116 -3.20 3.18 8.72
C THR A 116 -3.23 4.66 8.31
N PRO A 117 -2.13 5.40 8.45
CA PRO A 117 -2.02 6.76 7.93
C PRO A 117 -2.21 6.82 6.41
N LEU A 118 -2.84 7.91 5.94
CA LEU A 118 -2.91 8.26 4.53
C LEU A 118 -1.95 9.43 4.25
N PRO A 119 -0.74 9.19 3.74
CA PRO A 119 0.21 10.25 3.39
C PRO A 119 -0.40 11.34 2.52
N GLY A 120 0.04 12.57 2.72
CA GLY A 120 -0.51 13.75 2.04
C GLY A 120 -1.90 14.17 2.53
N SER A 121 -2.51 13.42 3.45
CA SER A 121 -3.77 13.80 4.08
C SER A 121 -3.65 13.71 5.60
N ALA A 122 -4.19 14.68 6.34
CA ALA A 122 -4.27 14.60 7.79
C ALA A 122 -5.37 13.61 8.21
N ALA A 123 -5.29 12.37 7.74
CA ALA A 123 -6.28 11.33 7.92
C ALA A 123 -5.64 9.95 8.09
N ASN A 124 -6.35 9.08 8.81
CA ASN A 124 -6.07 7.67 8.92
C ASN A 124 -7.27 6.89 8.41
N PHE A 125 -7.07 5.67 7.93
CA PHE A 125 -8.16 4.79 7.56
C PHE A 125 -7.99 3.40 8.16
N ARG A 126 -9.09 2.70 8.35
CA ARG A 126 -9.12 1.28 8.68
C ARG A 126 -10.17 0.58 7.85
N LEU A 127 -10.06 -0.73 7.73
CA LEU A 127 -11.11 -1.54 7.12
C LEU A 127 -11.35 -2.82 7.92
N VAL A 128 -12.58 -3.30 7.87
CA VAL A 128 -13.00 -4.56 8.48
C VAL A 128 -13.79 -5.32 7.44
N CYS A 129 -13.32 -6.52 7.10
CA CYS A 129 -14.01 -7.44 6.21
C CYS A 129 -14.71 -8.52 7.03
N GLU A 130 -16.01 -8.69 6.79
CA GLU A 130 -16.83 -9.76 7.33
C GLU A 130 -17.64 -10.38 6.19
N GLY A 131 -17.23 -11.58 5.74
CA GLY A 131 -17.85 -12.25 4.61
C GLY A 131 -17.62 -11.51 3.29
N LEU A 132 -18.68 -10.95 2.72
CA LEU A 132 -18.66 -10.22 1.44
C LEU A 132 -18.71 -8.69 1.62
N LEU A 133 -18.74 -8.23 2.87
CA LEU A 133 -18.87 -6.81 3.19
C LEU A 133 -17.56 -6.30 3.78
N ILE A 134 -17.06 -5.20 3.20
CA ILE A 134 -15.92 -4.47 3.72
C ILE A 134 -16.43 -3.12 4.24
N SER A 135 -16.38 -2.94 5.55
CA SER A 135 -16.60 -1.66 6.20
C SER A 135 -15.29 -0.87 6.17
N VAL A 136 -15.35 0.35 5.64
CA VAL A 136 -14.22 1.27 5.55
C VAL A 136 -14.52 2.46 6.45
N GLU A 137 -13.55 2.87 7.25
CA GLU A 137 -13.63 4.07 8.05
C GLU A 137 -12.41 4.95 7.78
N VAL A 138 -12.63 6.27 7.72
CA VAL A 138 -11.59 7.27 7.60
C VAL A 138 -11.79 8.29 8.72
N ALA A 139 -10.75 8.53 9.51
CA ALA A 139 -10.76 9.45 10.63
C ALA A 139 -9.76 10.58 10.40
N SER A 140 -10.07 11.79 10.87
CA SER A 140 -9.08 12.87 10.89
C SER A 140 -7.93 12.53 11.85
N ALA A 141 -6.69 12.77 11.42
CA ALA A 141 -5.52 12.64 12.27
C ALA A 141 -5.49 13.70 13.39
N HIS A 142 -6.10 14.87 13.16
CA HIS A 142 -6.16 15.97 14.13
C HIS A 142 -7.33 15.85 15.10
N ASN A 143 -8.44 15.28 14.64
CA ASN A 143 -9.61 15.01 15.49
C ASN A 143 -10.14 13.59 15.23
N PRO A 144 -9.59 12.56 15.91
CA PRO A 144 -9.97 11.17 15.68
C PRO A 144 -11.45 10.84 15.96
N GLN A 145 -12.20 11.73 16.63
CA GLN A 145 -13.65 11.57 16.81
C GLN A 145 -14.45 11.91 15.54
N THR A 146 -13.81 12.58 14.57
CA THR A 146 -14.42 12.88 13.27
C THR A 146 -14.15 11.72 12.32
N ILE A 147 -15.15 10.86 12.16
CA ILE A 147 -15.08 9.63 11.37
C ILE A 147 -16.12 9.66 10.26
N CYS A 148 -15.69 9.34 9.04
CA CYS A 148 -16.56 9.03 7.91
C CYS A 148 -16.49 7.52 7.65
N SER A 149 -17.63 6.88 7.41
CA SER A 149 -17.72 5.44 7.15
C SER A 149 -18.43 5.12 5.85
N GLY A 150 -18.07 4.00 5.25
CA GLY A 150 -18.68 3.46 4.05
C GLY A 150 -18.63 1.95 4.04
N ILE A 151 -19.53 1.32 3.27
CA ILE A 151 -19.56 -0.13 3.08
C ILE A 151 -19.31 -0.41 1.60
N VAL A 152 -18.47 -1.39 1.33
CA VAL A 152 -18.10 -1.81 -0.02
C VAL A 152 -18.26 -3.31 -0.14
N THR A 153 -18.95 -3.75 -1.20
CA THR A 153 -18.95 -5.14 -1.67
C THR A 153 -17.79 -5.35 -2.63
N ALA A 154 -16.57 -5.01 -2.19
CA ALA A 154 -15.42 -4.89 -3.09
C ALA A 154 -14.94 -6.27 -3.58
N ILE A 155 -14.43 -6.30 -4.82
CA ILE A 155 -13.73 -7.46 -5.39
C ILE A 155 -12.21 -7.24 -5.48
N ASP A 156 -11.75 -6.01 -5.30
CA ASP A 156 -10.34 -5.63 -5.43
C ASP A 156 -9.96 -4.43 -4.56
N ALA A 157 -8.65 -4.25 -4.40
CA ALA A 157 -8.02 -3.18 -3.64
C ALA A 157 -8.29 -1.80 -4.23
N TYR A 158 -8.38 -1.67 -5.56
CA TYR A 158 -8.60 -0.39 -6.22
C TYR A 158 -9.96 0.22 -5.85
N THR A 159 -10.99 -0.61 -5.80
CA THR A 159 -12.35 -0.24 -5.42
C THR A 159 -12.38 0.22 -3.96
N VAL A 160 -11.74 -0.53 -3.05
CA VAL A 160 -11.61 -0.14 -1.64
C VAL A 160 -10.93 1.22 -1.50
N MET A 161 -9.77 1.42 -2.15
CA MET A 161 -9.03 2.67 -2.07
C MET A 161 -9.76 3.85 -2.70
N THR A 162 -10.63 3.61 -3.69
CA THR A 162 -11.51 4.66 -4.25
C THR A 162 -12.53 5.13 -3.21
N VAL A 163 -13.08 4.23 -2.42
CA VAL A 163 -14.00 4.57 -1.32
C VAL A 163 -13.25 5.30 -0.21
N VAL A 164 -12.07 4.84 0.19
CA VAL A 164 -11.21 5.55 1.17
C VAL A 164 -11.00 7.01 0.75
N ARG A 165 -10.62 7.27 -0.51
CA ARG A 165 -10.46 8.63 -1.03
C ARG A 165 -11.76 9.43 -1.04
N GLY A 166 -12.87 8.78 -1.38
CA GLY A 166 -14.20 9.41 -1.35
C GLY A 166 -14.64 9.84 0.05
N LEU A 167 -14.36 9.00 1.06
CA LEU A 167 -14.64 9.29 2.47
C LEU A 167 -13.70 10.37 3.02
N MET A 168 -12.42 10.33 2.66
CA MET A 168 -11.44 11.34 3.06
C MET A 168 -11.86 12.76 2.63
N ARG A 169 -12.43 12.92 1.44
CA ARG A 169 -12.95 14.22 0.95
C ARG A 169 -14.17 14.73 1.72
N GLN A 170 -14.83 13.88 2.51
CA GLN A 170 -15.95 14.27 3.36
C GLN A 170 -15.49 14.71 4.75
N LEU A 171 -14.24 14.46 5.12
CA LEU A 171 -13.69 15.00 6.35
C LEU A 171 -13.73 16.53 6.27
N PRO A 172 -14.15 17.21 7.34
CA PRO A 172 -14.11 18.65 7.39
C PRO A 172 -12.68 19.12 7.13
N ALA A 173 -12.52 20.11 6.26
CA ALA A 173 -11.22 20.75 6.04
C ALA A 173 -10.65 21.15 7.40
N SER A 174 -9.45 20.67 7.72
CA SER A 174 -8.76 21.07 8.94
C SER A 174 -8.68 22.59 8.95
N VAL A 175 -9.14 23.21 10.03
CA VAL A 175 -9.22 24.68 10.23
C VAL A 175 -7.82 25.34 10.30
N SER A 176 -6.78 24.70 9.76
CA SER A 176 -5.39 25.16 9.81
C SER A 176 -4.89 25.75 8.49
N GLU A 177 -5.68 25.77 7.41
CA GLU A 177 -5.30 26.36 6.10
C GLU A 177 -5.98 27.71 5.81
N ALA A 178 -6.49 28.41 6.84
CA ALA A 178 -7.14 29.72 6.69
C ALA A 178 -6.39 30.86 7.40
N ALA A 179 -5.11 30.67 7.72
CA ALA A 179 -4.27 31.71 8.30
C ALA A 179 -2.91 31.75 7.58
N ASP A 180 -2.94 32.20 6.31
CA ASP A 180 -1.85 32.91 5.64
C ASP A 180 -2.45 34.00 4.74
#